data_AF-A0A8J3NHH9-F1
#
_entry.id   AF-A0A8J3NHH9-F1
#
_cell.length_a   1.000
_cell.length_b   1.000
_cell.length_c   1.000
_cell.angle_alpha   90.00
_cell.angle_beta   90.00
_cell.angle_gamma   90.00
#
_symmetry.space_group_name_H-M   'P 1'
#
loop_
_entity.id
_entity.type
_entity.pdbx_description
1 polymer ?
#
loop_
_entity_poly.entity_id
_entity_poly.type
_entity_poly.pdbx_seq_one_letter_code
_entity_poly.pdbx_strand_id
1 'polypeptide(L)'
;MDFWDVFWLLLIFIPLLLIWAFAIIDIFRRDDLSGWLKALWIVIVILMPFLGTLIYLIFRQPGATPQERKAMDEASREFVAKYAPTDTAQQLSLLSDLHDRGKLTDAEFAAEKARVLDAARAAGSATPAGGPPPVPGTPPAAPAAPPPPPPPSSTPPTRPAGFGPTA
;
A
#
# COMPACT_ATOMS: atom_id res chain seq x y z
N MET A 1 -18.07 4.71 -13.62
CA MET A 1 -17.99 6.17 -13.76
C MET A 1 -19.28 6.60 -14.38
N ASP A 2 -20.09 7.31 -13.61
CA ASP A 2 -21.40 7.74 -14.06
C ASP A 2 -21.27 9.02 -14.90
N PHE A 3 -22.30 9.33 -15.70
CA PHE A 3 -22.29 10.54 -16.54
C PHE A 3 -22.00 11.82 -15.73
N TRP A 4 -22.55 11.90 -14.52
CA TRP A 4 -22.36 13.03 -13.63
C TRP A 4 -20.90 13.16 -13.16
N ASP A 5 -20.22 12.03 -12.92
CA ASP A 5 -18.79 12.02 -12.56
C ASP A 5 -17.95 12.58 -13.70
N VAL A 6 -18.24 12.16 -14.94
CA VAL A 6 -17.53 12.63 -16.14
C VAL A 6 -17.82 14.12 -16.38
N PHE A 7 -19.07 14.56 -16.19
CA PHE A 7 -19.44 15.97 -16.30
C PHE A 7 -18.67 16.85 -15.31
N TRP A 8 -18.64 16.48 -14.03
CA TRP A 8 -17.86 17.21 -13.03
C TRP A 8 -16.36 17.15 -13.28
N LEU A 9 -15.86 15.98 -13.69
CA LEU A 9 -14.46 15.80 -14.04
C LEU A 9 -14.07 16.74 -15.17
N LEU A 10 -14.85 16.80 -16.26
CA LEU A 10 -14.57 17.73 -17.37
C LEU A 10 -14.70 19.19 -16.94
N LEU A 11 -15.73 19.52 -16.14
CA LEU A 11 -15.95 20.88 -15.65
C LEU A 11 -14.79 21.40 -14.80
N ILE A 12 -14.14 20.55 -14.02
CA ILE A 12 -12.99 20.92 -13.18
C ILE A 12 -11.68 20.79 -13.96
N PHE A 13 -11.51 19.71 -14.71
CA PHE A 13 -10.24 19.35 -15.34
C PHE A 13 -9.92 20.20 -16.58
N ILE A 14 -10.93 20.55 -17.39
CA ILE A 14 -10.72 21.42 -18.56
C ILE A 14 -10.17 22.79 -18.16
N PRO A 15 -10.83 23.59 -17.29
CA PRO A 15 -10.31 24.90 -16.92
C PRO A 15 -8.96 24.79 -16.18
N LEU A 16 -8.76 23.74 -15.38
CA LEU A 16 -7.47 23.47 -14.74
C LEU A 16 -6.35 23.28 -15.78
N LEU A 17 -6.57 22.43 -16.79
CA LEU A 17 -5.61 22.24 -17.88
C LEU A 17 -5.38 23.51 -18.68
N LEU A 18 -6.44 24.30 -18.93
CA LEU A 18 -6.32 25.58 -19.64
C LEU A 18 -5.46 26.59 -18.85
N ILE A 19 -5.65 26.71 -17.54
CA ILE A 19 -4.83 27.57 -16.68
C ILE A 19 -3.38 27.09 -16.69
N TRP A 20 -3.16 25.78 -16.63
CA TRP A 20 -1.82 25.20 -16.63
C TRP A 20 -1.10 25.41 -17.97
N ALA A 21 -1.77 25.15 -19.08
CA ALA A 21 -1.26 25.42 -20.41
C ALA A 21 -1.02 26.93 -20.63
N PHE A 22 -1.93 27.79 -20.15
CA PHE A 22 -1.75 29.24 -20.18
C PHE A 22 -0.51 29.68 -19.41
N ALA A 23 -0.27 29.13 -18.21
CA ALA A 23 0.93 29.45 -17.42
C ALA A 23 2.23 29.06 -18.16
N ILE A 24 2.25 27.90 -18.82
CA ILE A 24 3.39 27.46 -19.63
C ILE A 24 3.58 28.40 -20.82
N ILE A 25 2.52 28.72 -21.56
CA ILE A 25 2.56 29.63 -22.71
C ILE A 25 2.99 31.05 -22.28
N ASP A 26 2.54 31.54 -21.12
CA ASP A 26 2.96 32.84 -20.56
C ASP A 26 4.48 32.89 -20.34
N ILE A 27 5.07 31.82 -19.77
CA ILE A 27 6.52 31.70 -19.60
C ILE A 27 7.26 31.71 -20.94
N PHE A 28 6.72 31.04 -21.96
CA PHE A 28 7.31 31.05 -23.30
C PHE A 28 7.22 32.42 -23.96
N ARG A 29 6.09 33.12 -23.82
CA ARG A 29 5.83 34.46 -24.39
C ARG A 29 6.64 35.58 -23.74
N ARG A 30 7.16 35.37 -22.53
CA ARG A 30 8.00 36.33 -21.82
C ARG A 30 9.43 36.32 -22.36
N ASP A 31 9.71 37.12 -23.38
CA ASP A 31 11.05 37.22 -23.99
C ASP A 31 12.09 37.98 -23.14
N ASP A 32 11.63 38.57 -22.04
CA ASP A 32 12.41 39.30 -21.03
C ASP A 32 13.17 38.37 -20.05
N LEU A 33 12.88 37.06 -20.06
CA LEU A 33 13.52 36.08 -19.19
C LEU A 33 14.65 35.35 -19.92
N SER A 34 15.83 35.28 -19.29
CA SER A 34 16.93 34.43 -19.77
C SER A 34 16.47 32.98 -19.89
N GLY A 35 16.97 32.24 -20.89
CA GLY A 35 16.53 30.86 -21.16
C GLY A 35 16.67 29.92 -19.95
N TRP A 36 17.68 30.15 -19.11
CA TRP A 36 17.85 29.44 -17.84
C TRP A 36 16.73 29.73 -16.83
N LEU A 37 16.33 30.99 -16.70
CA LEU A 37 15.25 31.39 -15.79
C LEU A 37 13.90 30.84 -16.29
N LYS A 38 13.66 30.84 -17.61
CA LYS A 38 12.49 30.17 -18.21
C LYS A 38 12.45 28.68 -17.85
N ALA A 39 13.58 27.98 -17.95
CA ALA A 39 13.66 26.56 -17.59
C ALA A 39 13.31 26.32 -16.12
N LEU A 40 13.84 27.13 -15.19
CA LEU A 40 13.52 27.04 -13.77
C LEU A 40 12.01 27.23 -13.51
N TRP A 41 11.40 28.22 -14.14
CA TRP A 41 9.95 28.47 -14.00
C TRP A 41 9.10 27.31 -14.51
N ILE A 42 9.47 26.71 -15.64
CA ILE A 42 8.78 25.53 -16.17
C ILE A 42 8.86 24.36 -15.18
N VAL A 43 10.04 24.11 -14.60
CA VAL A 43 10.21 23.06 -13.59
C VAL A 43 9.33 23.33 -12.37
N ILE A 44 9.26 24.58 -11.89
CA ILE A 44 8.40 24.96 -10.76
C ILE A 44 6.92 24.71 -11.08
N VAL A 45 6.43 25.10 -12.26
CA VAL A 45 5.04 24.89 -12.69
C VAL A 45 4.68 23.40 -12.81
N ILE A 46 5.65 22.58 -13.25
CA ILE A 46 5.49 21.12 -13.32
C ILE A 46 5.51 20.49 -11.93
N LEU A 47 6.36 20.97 -11.01
CA LEU A 47 6.50 20.41 -9.67
C LEU A 47 5.41 20.86 -8.69
N MET A 48 4.81 22.04 -8.90
CA MET A 48 3.76 22.60 -8.05
C MET A 48 2.59 21.63 -7.73
N PRO A 49 2.00 20.89 -8.70
CA PRO A 49 0.95 19.91 -8.38
C PRO A 49 1.42 18.75 -7.51
N PHE A 50 2.71 18.39 -7.56
CA PHE A 50 3.28 17.29 -6.77
C PHE A 50 3.81 17.74 -5.41
N LEU A 51 4.11 19.03 -5.25
CA LEU A 51 4.74 19.55 -4.05
C LEU A 51 3.85 19.33 -2.80
N GLY A 52 2.53 19.54 -2.95
CA GLY A 52 1.58 19.25 -1.88
C GLY A 52 1.53 17.76 -1.52
N THR A 53 1.62 16.88 -2.51
CA THR A 53 1.67 15.43 -2.30
C THR A 53 2.97 15.00 -1.64
N LEU A 54 4.11 15.56 -2.06
CA LEU A 54 5.42 15.24 -1.50
C LEU A 54 5.52 15.67 -0.04
N ILE A 55 5.05 16.89 0.27
CA ILE A 55 4.91 17.37 1.64
C ILE A 55 4.01 16.41 2.43
N TYR A 56 2.81 16.11 1.92
CA TYR A 56 1.89 15.17 2.57
C TYR A 56 2.55 13.82 2.84
N LEU A 57 3.32 13.25 1.91
CA LEU A 57 4.00 11.96 2.08
C LEU A 57 5.13 12.02 3.11
N ILE A 58 5.87 13.12 3.19
CA ILE A 58 6.93 13.30 4.20
C ILE A 58 6.33 13.41 5.61
N PHE A 59 5.22 14.15 5.74
CA PHE A 59 4.53 14.32 7.02
C PHE A 59 3.62 13.14 7.39
N ARG A 60 3.16 12.38 6.40
CA ARG A 60 2.40 11.16 6.60
C ARG A 60 3.36 10.08 7.11
N GLN A 61 3.40 9.90 8.42
CA GLN A 61 3.95 8.68 8.97
C GLN A 61 3.16 7.49 8.38
N PRO A 62 3.83 6.45 7.86
CA PRO A 62 3.16 5.26 7.32
C PRO A 62 2.43 4.52 8.44
N GLY A 63 1.21 4.95 8.72
CA GLY A 63 0.24 4.24 9.54
C GLY A 63 -0.38 3.15 8.70
N ALA A 64 0.34 2.04 8.48
CA ALA A 64 -0.32 0.81 8.08
C ALA A 64 -1.23 0.42 9.23
N THR A 65 -2.54 0.42 8.99
CA THR A 65 -3.52 0.00 9.99
C THR A 65 -3.18 -1.42 10.47
N PRO A 66 -3.50 -1.81 11.71
CA PRO A 66 -3.25 -3.16 12.18
C PRO A 66 -3.83 -4.24 11.26
N GLN A 67 -4.88 -3.90 10.51
CA GLN A 67 -5.52 -4.75 9.52
C GLN A 67 -4.71 -4.83 8.22
N GLU A 68 -4.23 -3.71 7.67
CA GLU A 68 -3.39 -3.72 6.47
C GLU A 68 -2.04 -4.41 6.70
N ARG A 69 -1.45 -4.27 7.90
CA ARG A 69 -0.23 -5.00 8.27
C ARG A 69 -0.45 -6.50 8.25
N LYS A 70 -1.56 -6.96 8.85
CA LYS A 70 -1.94 -8.38 8.85
C LYS A 70 -2.20 -8.90 7.44
N ALA A 71 -2.89 -8.13 6.60
CA ALA A 71 -3.14 -8.51 5.21
C ALA A 71 -1.85 -8.59 4.38
N MET A 72 -0.90 -7.65 4.56
CA MET A 72 0.41 -7.71 3.92
C MET A 72 1.26 -8.88 4.42
N ASP A 73 1.22 -9.18 5.71
CA ASP A 73 1.93 -10.32 6.30
C ASP A 73 1.34 -11.65 5.80
N GLU A 74 0.02 -11.77 5.74
CA GLU A 74 -0.67 -12.95 5.21
C GLU A 74 -0.37 -13.17 3.73
N ALA A 75 -0.45 -12.11 2.91
CA ALA A 75 -0.08 -12.17 1.50
C ALA A 75 1.39 -12.58 1.34
N SER A 76 2.30 -11.97 2.12
CA SER A 76 3.72 -12.32 2.08
C SER A 76 3.98 -13.77 2.47
N ARG A 77 3.28 -14.28 3.49
CA ARG A 77 3.37 -15.68 3.91
C ARG A 77 2.85 -16.64 2.83
N GLU A 78 1.78 -16.31 2.13
CA GLU A 78 1.25 -17.11 1.03
C GLU A 78 2.23 -17.14 -0.16
N PHE A 79 2.80 -15.99 -0.52
CA PHE A 79 3.84 -15.91 -1.56
C PHE A 79 5.07 -16.74 -1.19
N VAL A 80 5.56 -16.62 0.05
CA VAL A 80 6.67 -17.44 0.54
C VAL A 80 6.29 -18.92 0.54
N ALA A 81 5.10 -19.31 0.98
CA ALA A 81 4.68 -20.72 0.95
C ALA A 81 4.59 -21.30 -0.48
N LYS A 82 4.22 -20.48 -1.46
CA LYS A 82 4.01 -20.89 -2.85
C LYS A 82 5.29 -20.95 -3.67
N TYR A 83 6.25 -20.09 -3.36
CA TYR A 83 7.48 -19.93 -4.15
C TYR A 83 8.77 -20.22 -3.37
N ALA A 84 8.69 -20.50 -2.07
CA ALA A 84 9.84 -21.03 -1.33
C ALA A 84 10.14 -22.44 -1.85
N PRO A 85 11.40 -22.72 -2.23
CA PRO A 85 11.78 -24.07 -2.65
C PRO A 85 11.55 -25.03 -1.48
N THR A 86 10.63 -25.96 -1.65
CA THR A 86 10.18 -26.89 -0.60
C THR A 86 11.16 -28.03 -0.39
N ASP A 87 12.17 -28.14 -1.26
CA ASP A 87 13.15 -29.22 -1.26
C ASP A 87 14.57 -28.65 -1.12
N THR A 88 15.30 -29.17 -0.14
CA THR A 88 16.71 -28.90 0.11
C THR A 88 17.55 -29.12 -1.15
N ALA A 89 17.22 -30.11 -1.98
CA ALA A 89 17.94 -30.39 -3.23
C ALA A 89 17.77 -29.27 -4.26
N GLN A 90 16.58 -28.67 -4.36
CA GLN A 90 16.32 -27.54 -5.26
C GLN A 90 17.03 -26.26 -4.80
N GLN A 91 17.14 -26.03 -3.48
CA GLN A 91 17.90 -24.91 -2.92
C GLN A 91 19.40 -25.06 -3.21
N LEU A 92 19.97 -26.26 -3.05
CA LEU A 92 21.38 -26.52 -3.38
C LEU A 92 21.66 -26.36 -4.89
N SER A 93 20.74 -26.79 -5.75
CA SER A 93 20.86 -26.62 -7.20
C SER A 93 20.86 -25.14 -7.61
N LEU A 94 19.95 -24.33 -7.04
CA LEU A 94 19.88 -22.90 -7.32
C LEU A 94 21.12 -22.16 -6.79
N LEU A 95 21.61 -22.54 -5.61
CA LEU A 95 22.81 -21.98 -5.00
C LEU A 95 24.06 -22.28 -5.84
N SER A 96 24.16 -23.49 -6.42
CA SER A 96 25.24 -23.87 -7.34
C SER A 96 25.19 -23.04 -8.62
N ASP A 97 24.02 -22.91 -9.22
CA ASP A 97 23.81 -22.15 -10.45
C ASP A 97 24.09 -20.63 -10.26
N LEU A 98 23.83 -20.07 -9.08
CA LEU A 98 24.21 -18.69 -8.74
C LEU A 98 25.72 -18.51 -8.57
N HIS A 99 26.39 -19.50 -8.00
CA HIS A 99 27.84 -19.53 -7.86
C HIS A 99 28.54 -19.68 -9.23
N ASP A 100 28.05 -20.59 -10.08
CA ASP A 100 28.56 -20.80 -11.44
C ASP A 100 28.40 -19.55 -12.33
N ARG A 101 27.36 -18.74 -12.09
CA ARG A 101 27.15 -17.44 -12.74
C ARG A 101 28.01 -16.30 -12.17
N GLY A 102 28.86 -16.57 -11.18
CA GLY A 102 29.72 -15.60 -10.52
C GLY A 102 28.94 -14.55 -9.70
N LYS A 103 27.70 -14.84 -9.32
CA LYS A 103 26.88 -13.96 -8.46
C LYS A 103 27.16 -14.18 -6.97
N LEU A 104 27.88 -15.23 -6.62
CA LEU A 104 28.27 -15.62 -5.28
C LEU A 104 29.75 -15.98 -5.26
N THR A 105 30.49 -15.57 -4.22
CA THR A 105 31.89 -15.98 -4.04
C THR A 105 31.98 -17.40 -3.45
N ASP A 106 33.14 -18.06 -3.61
CA ASP A 106 33.37 -19.41 -3.07
C ASP A 106 33.11 -19.50 -1.55
N ALA A 107 33.49 -18.44 -0.83
CA ALA A 107 33.31 -18.34 0.62
C ALA A 107 31.82 -18.22 1.00
N GLU A 108 31.06 -17.41 0.27
CA GLU A 108 29.61 -17.23 0.49
C GLU A 108 28.83 -18.49 0.11
N PHE A 109 29.22 -19.15 -0.98
CA PHE A 109 28.62 -20.42 -1.39
C PHE A 109 28.82 -21.52 -0.34
N ALA A 110 30.04 -21.66 0.18
CA ALA A 110 30.35 -22.67 1.20
C ALA A 110 29.57 -22.43 2.51
N ALA A 111 29.46 -21.17 2.94
CA ALA A 111 28.72 -20.79 4.13
C ALA A 111 27.22 -21.11 4.00
N GLU A 112 26.60 -20.74 2.87
CA GLU A 112 25.16 -20.93 2.66
C GLU A 112 24.81 -22.41 2.43
N LYS A 113 25.67 -23.16 1.72
CA LYS A 113 25.52 -24.62 1.56
C LYS A 113 25.56 -25.36 2.90
N ALA A 114 26.49 -24.98 3.78
CA ALA A 114 26.58 -25.57 5.12
C ALA A 114 25.31 -25.30 5.93
N ARG A 115 24.78 -24.08 5.87
CA ARG A 115 23.53 -23.70 6.53
C ARG A 115 22.33 -24.51 6.04
N VAL A 116 22.18 -24.68 4.73
CA VAL A 116 21.06 -25.43 4.14
C VAL A 116 21.14 -26.92 4.47
N LEU A 117 22.34 -27.51 4.51
CA LEU A 117 22.55 -28.90 4.92
C LEU A 117 22.28 -29.12 6.42
N ASP A 118 22.65 -28.17 7.27
CA ASP A 118 22.39 -28.24 8.72
C ASP A 118 20.89 -28.11 9.02
N ALA A 119 20.19 -27.21 8.32
CA ALA A 119 18.73 -27.08 8.39
C ALA A 119 18.00 -28.37 7.97
N ALA A 120 18.48 -29.04 6.91
CA ALA A 120 17.92 -30.32 6.47
C ALA A 120 18.18 -31.47 7.46
N ARG A 121 19.36 -31.48 8.10
CA ARG A 121 19.69 -32.44 9.16
C ARG A 121 18.82 -32.23 10.40
N ALA A 122 18.56 -30.98 10.78
CA ALA A 122 17.66 -30.64 11.88
C ALA A 122 16.22 -31.08 11.60
N ALA A 123 15.71 -30.86 10.38
CA ALA A 123 14.37 -31.28 9.96
C ALA A 123 14.20 -32.82 9.96
N GLY A 124 15.24 -33.58 9.58
CA GLY A 124 15.23 -35.04 9.62
C GLY A 124 15.29 -35.65 11.04
N SER A 125 15.65 -34.87 12.06
CA SER A 125 15.73 -35.34 13.46
C SER A 125 14.41 -35.22 14.24
N ALA A 126 13.39 -34.56 13.68
CA ALA A 126 12.06 -34.47 14.27
C ALA A 126 11.18 -35.67 13.86
N THR A 127 11.40 -36.83 14.49
CA THR A 127 10.45 -37.95 14.44
C THR A 127 9.16 -37.56 15.17
N PRO A 128 7.95 -37.77 14.62
CA PRO A 128 6.70 -37.48 15.31
C PRO A 128 6.43 -38.59 16.34
N ALA A 129 7.00 -38.44 17.54
CA ALA A 129 6.64 -39.29 18.67
C ALA A 129 5.26 -38.86 19.18
N GLY A 130 4.28 -39.76 19.05
CA GLY A 130 2.91 -39.54 19.47
C GLY A 130 2.78 -39.23 20.97
N GLY A 131 2.04 -38.16 21.25
CA GLY A 131 1.49 -37.83 22.56
C GLY A 131 0.57 -36.63 22.39
N PRO A 132 -0.68 -36.64 22.90
CA PRO A 132 -1.54 -35.48 22.80
C PRO A 132 -0.87 -34.28 23.51
N PRO A 133 -0.94 -33.06 22.94
CA PRO A 133 -0.33 -31.88 23.54
C PRO A 133 -0.94 -31.61 24.92
N PRO A 134 -0.16 -31.18 25.92
CA PRO A 134 -0.69 -30.78 27.21
C PRO A 134 -1.59 -29.56 27.01
N VAL A 135 -2.85 -29.67 27.40
CA VAL A 135 -3.85 -28.59 27.31
C VAL A 135 -3.41 -27.45 28.23
N PRO A 136 -3.03 -26.26 27.71
CA PRO A 136 -2.78 -25.09 28.55
C PRO A 136 -4.15 -24.53 28.97
N GLY A 137 -4.26 -24.20 30.27
CA GLY A 137 -5.52 -23.96 30.97
C GLY A 137 -6.52 -23.00 30.33
N THR A 138 -7.79 -23.27 30.61
CA THR A 138 -8.96 -22.45 30.32
C THR A 138 -8.73 -21.00 30.77
N PRO A 139 -8.80 -20.00 29.88
CA PRO A 139 -8.86 -18.60 30.29
C PRO A 139 -10.18 -18.32 31.05
N PRO A 140 -10.17 -17.53 32.14
CA PRO A 140 -11.40 -17.15 32.83
C PRO A 140 -12.30 -16.29 31.92
N ALA A 141 -13.61 -16.50 32.05
CA ALA A 141 -14.65 -15.83 31.29
C ALA A 141 -14.50 -14.29 31.32
N ALA A 142 -14.36 -13.69 30.14
CA ALA A 142 -14.39 -12.24 29.98
C ALA A 142 -15.82 -11.70 30.25
N PRO A 143 -15.97 -10.55 30.93
CA PRO A 143 -17.28 -9.96 31.22
C PRO A 143 -17.99 -9.47 29.95
N ALA A 144 -19.31 -9.64 29.93
CA ALA A 144 -20.19 -9.33 28.81
C ALA A 144 -20.01 -7.91 28.27
N ALA A 145 -19.84 -7.80 26.95
CA ALA A 145 -19.79 -6.52 26.24
C ALA A 145 -21.12 -5.75 26.39
N PRO A 146 -21.09 -4.40 26.51
CA PRO A 146 -22.31 -3.59 26.61
C PRO A 146 -23.10 -3.58 25.28
N PRO A 147 -24.44 -3.47 25.32
CA PRO A 147 -25.27 -3.51 24.12
C PRO A 147 -25.03 -2.30 23.20
N PRO A 148 -25.17 -2.49 21.87
CA PRO A 148 -24.97 -1.42 20.90
C PRO A 148 -26.02 -0.30 21.04
N PRO A 149 -25.66 0.97 20.73
CA PRO A 149 -26.57 2.10 20.84
C PRO A 149 -27.74 2.02 19.83
N PRO A 150 -28.93 2.54 20.19
CA PRO A 150 -30.09 2.51 19.31
C PRO A 150 -29.92 3.42 18.08
N PRO A 151 -30.51 3.06 16.92
CA PRO A 151 -30.44 3.86 15.71
C PRO A 151 -31.16 5.21 15.87
N PRO A 152 -30.69 6.28 15.19
CA PRO A 152 -31.31 7.59 15.27
C PRO A 152 -32.72 7.58 14.65
N SER A 153 -33.70 8.07 15.41
CA SER A 153 -35.08 8.28 14.99
C SER A 153 -35.16 9.35 13.90
N SER A 154 -35.49 8.95 12.68
CA SER A 154 -35.81 9.83 11.56
C SER A 154 -37.21 10.41 11.72
N THR A 155 -37.33 11.54 12.41
CA THR A 155 -38.56 12.35 12.38
C THR A 155 -38.51 13.25 11.14
N PRO A 156 -39.39 13.08 10.14
CA PRO A 156 -39.43 13.97 8.98
C PRO A 156 -39.92 15.37 9.41
N PRO A 157 -39.36 16.46 8.86
CA PRO A 157 -39.84 17.81 9.15
C PRO A 157 -41.23 18.03 8.57
N THR A 158 -42.19 18.37 9.43
CA THR A 158 -43.55 18.81 9.08
C THR A 158 -43.49 20.07 8.21
N ARG A 159 -43.86 19.97 6.94
CA ARG A 159 -44.02 21.12 6.02
C ARG A 159 -45.20 21.99 6.48
N PRO A 160 -45.03 23.30 6.76
CA PRO A 160 -46.17 24.18 6.96
C PRO A 160 -46.98 24.34 5.67
N ALA A 161 -48.30 24.25 5.80
CA ALA A 161 -49.28 24.35 4.72
C ALA A 161 -49.24 25.72 4.02
N GLY A 162 -49.59 25.70 2.73
CA GLY A 162 -49.43 26.78 1.77
C GLY A 162 -50.07 28.14 2.12
N PHE A 163 -49.40 29.18 1.61
CA PHE A 163 -50.02 30.46 1.31
C PHE A 163 -50.89 30.31 0.06
N GLY A 164 -52.18 30.65 0.17
CA GLY A 164 -53.11 30.73 -0.95
C GLY A 164 -52.85 31.97 -1.83
N PRO A 165 -53.27 31.95 -3.10
CA PRO A 165 -53.13 33.09 -4.00
C PRO A 165 -54.18 34.18 -3.70
N THR A 166 -53.70 35.42 -3.75
CA THR A 166 -54.44 36.67 -3.86
C THR A 166 -55.33 36.70 -5.10
N ALA A 167 -56.60 37.04 -4.92
CA ALA A 167 -57.48 37.65 -5.92
C ALA A 167 -58.43 38.62 -5.20
#